data_AF-A0AAE4DWN4-F1
#
_entry.id   AF-A0AAE4DWN4-F1
#
_cell.length_a   1.000
_cell.length_b   1.000
_cell.length_c   1.000
_cell.angle_alpha   90.00
_cell.angle_beta   90.00
_cell.angle_gamma   90.00
#
_symmetry.space_group_name_H-M   'P 1'
#
loop_
_entity.id
_entity.type
_entity.pdbx_description
1 polymer ?
#
loop_
_entity_poly.entity_id
_entity_poly.type
_entity_poly.pdbx_seq_one_letter_code
_entity_poly.pdbx_strand_id
1 'polypeptide(L)'
;MSVQARTPARLKSPVSGVLCDRYVCANDKGLSRALTETYLGKKATANEVFTSSNVDLTEFTFANGIFCDVKERLCREDRYYGANGQRSGAVSKKYTKLLFGE
;
A
#
# COMPACT_ATOMS: atom_id res chain seq x y z
N MET A 1 -14.61 20.47 17.12
CA MET A 1 -14.23 19.83 15.85
C MET A 1 -14.05 18.35 16.14
N SER A 2 -15.07 17.52 15.91
CA SER A 2 -14.99 16.09 16.25
C SER A 2 -14.04 15.40 15.28
N VAL A 3 -12.85 15.05 15.76
CA VAL A 3 -11.92 14.19 15.03
C VAL A 3 -12.55 12.80 15.04
N GLN A 4 -13.35 12.51 14.02
CA GLN A 4 -13.85 11.16 13.80
C GLN A 4 -12.62 10.30 13.52
N ALA A 5 -12.18 9.53 14.53
CA ALA A 5 -11.13 8.54 14.37
C ALA A 5 -11.63 7.53 13.33
N ARG A 6 -11.26 7.75 12.06
CA ARG A 6 -11.51 6.81 10.97
C ARG A 6 -10.85 5.51 11.37
N THR A 7 -11.64 4.48 11.63
CA THR A 7 -11.11 3.15 11.88
C THR A 7 -10.23 2.79 10.67
N PRO A 8 -8.94 2.45 10.87
CA PRO A 8 -8.04 2.22 9.75
C PRO A 8 -8.59 1.11 8.86
N ALA A 9 -8.64 1.36 7.55
CA ALA A 9 -9.19 0.40 6.59
C ALA A 9 -8.43 -0.94 6.66
N ARG A 10 -9.12 -2.06 6.84
CA ARG A 10 -8.43 -3.35 6.99
C ARG A 10 -7.76 -3.78 5.67
N LEU A 11 -6.45 -4.03 5.71
CA LEU A 11 -5.73 -4.70 4.61
C LEU A 11 -6.00 -6.20 4.64
N LYS A 12 -6.06 -6.78 3.45
CA LYS A 12 -6.25 -8.21 3.21
C LYS A 12 -4.99 -8.77 2.54
N SER A 13 -4.57 -9.96 2.93
CA SER A 13 -3.51 -10.69 2.24
C SER A 13 -4.11 -11.99 1.72
N PRO A 14 -4.60 -12.01 0.45
CA PRO A 14 -5.30 -13.17 -0.11
C PRO A 14 -4.39 -14.39 -0.23
N VAL A 15 -3.11 -14.15 -0.53
CA VAL A 15 -2.03 -15.14 -0.61
C VAL A 15 -0.74 -14.49 -0.12
N SER A 16 0.26 -15.31 0.23
CA SER A 16 1.59 -14.83 0.61
C SER A 16 2.17 -13.91 -0.48
N GLY A 17 2.74 -12.77 -0.09
CA GLY A 17 3.32 -11.80 -1.02
C GLY A 17 2.32 -10.90 -1.73
N VAL A 18 1.02 -10.99 -1.41
CA VAL A 18 -0.01 -10.07 -1.93
C VAL A 18 -0.69 -9.35 -0.78
N LEU A 19 -0.78 -8.03 -0.89
CA LEU A 19 -1.48 -7.18 0.07
C LEU A 19 -2.44 -6.25 -0.67
N CYS A 20 -3.70 -6.23 -0.24
CA CYS A 20 -4.77 -5.46 -0.86
C CYS A 20 -5.47 -4.58 0.17
N ASP A 21 -5.86 -3.38 -0.24
CA ASP A 21 -6.90 -2.62 0.44
C ASP A 21 -8.23 -2.69 -0.33
N ARG A 22 -9.11 -1.70 -0.14
CA ARG A 22 -10.40 -1.63 -0.82
C ARG A 22 -10.33 -1.10 -2.26
N TYR A 23 -9.17 -0.62 -2.72
CA TYR A 23 -8.95 0.07 -3.99
C TYR A 23 -7.91 -0.60 -4.87
N VAL A 24 -6.83 -1.12 -4.28
CA VAL A 24 -5.67 -1.64 -4.99
C VAL A 24 -5.08 -2.88 -4.30
N CYS A 25 -4.39 -3.69 -5.10
CA CYS A 25 -3.54 -4.78 -4.63
C CYS A 25 -2.09 -4.55 -5.06
N ALA A 26 -1.16 -4.96 -4.21
CA ALA A 26 0.27 -4.86 -4.42
C ALA A 26 0.98 -6.19 -4.15
N ASN A 27 2.17 -6.33 -4.74
CA ASN A 27 3.14 -7.37 -4.41
C ASN A 27 4.54 -6.75 -4.25
N ASP A 28 5.56 -7.61 -4.21
CA ASP A 28 6.98 -7.24 -4.14
C ASP A 28 7.50 -6.44 -5.36
N LYS A 29 6.68 -6.20 -6.38
CA LYS A 29 7.00 -5.36 -7.55
C LYS A 29 6.24 -4.04 -7.55
N GLY A 30 5.30 -3.84 -6.63
CA GLY A 30 4.49 -2.62 -6.52
C GLY A 30 3.01 -2.86 -6.68
N LEU A 31 2.27 -1.77 -6.93
CA LEU A 31 0.85 -1.85 -7.26
C LEU A 31 0.65 -2.64 -8.56
N SER A 32 -0.21 -3.65 -8.52
CA SER A 32 -0.48 -4.53 -9.65
C SER A 32 -1.92 -4.41 -10.10
N ARG A 33 -2.11 -3.89 -11.32
CA ARG A 33 -3.42 -3.83 -11.97
C ARG A 33 -4.02 -5.23 -12.13
N ALA A 34 -3.21 -6.21 -12.49
CA ALA A 34 -3.64 -7.60 -12.66
C ALA A 34 -4.14 -8.20 -11.34
N LEU A 35 -3.37 -8.06 -10.24
CA LEU A 35 -3.82 -8.54 -8.92
C LEU A 35 -5.06 -7.79 -8.44
N THR A 36 -5.14 -6.49 -8.72
CA THR A 36 -6.32 -5.68 -8.42
C THR A 36 -7.56 -6.21 -9.16
N GLU A 37 -7.43 -6.57 -10.44
CA GLU A 37 -8.52 -7.21 -11.18
C GLU A 37 -8.90 -8.56 -10.57
N THR A 38 -7.90 -9.40 -10.25
CA THR A 38 -8.11 -10.74 -9.70
C THR A 38 -8.86 -10.71 -8.37
N TYR A 39 -8.50 -9.81 -7.45
CA TYR A 39 -9.03 -9.84 -6.08
C TYR A 39 -10.12 -8.79 -5.78
N LEU A 40 -10.17 -7.69 -6.54
CA LEU A 40 -11.14 -6.60 -6.36
C LEU A 40 -12.08 -6.42 -7.56
N GLY A 41 -11.81 -7.10 -8.68
CA GLY A 41 -12.63 -7.08 -9.89
C GLY A 41 -12.28 -5.96 -10.86
N LYS A 42 -12.79 -6.08 -12.10
CA LYS A 42 -12.51 -5.16 -13.21
C LYS A 42 -12.76 -3.69 -12.89
N LYS A 43 -13.80 -3.38 -12.11
CA LYS A 43 -14.12 -1.99 -11.72
C LYS A 43 -13.00 -1.32 -10.94
N ALA A 44 -12.24 -2.05 -10.12
CA ALA A 44 -11.13 -1.51 -9.35
C ALA A 44 -9.92 -1.15 -10.23
N THR A 45 -9.79 -1.74 -11.42
CA THR A 45 -8.71 -1.43 -12.36
C THR A 45 -8.82 -0.05 -13.01
N ALA A 46 -9.98 0.60 -12.89
CA ALA A 46 -10.20 1.98 -13.33
C ALA A 46 -9.67 3.02 -12.34
N ASN A 47 -9.00 2.58 -11.26
CA ASN A 47 -8.33 3.48 -10.32
C ASN A 47 -7.30 4.35 -11.06
N GLU A 48 -7.29 5.65 -10.77
CA GLU A 48 -6.45 6.66 -11.42
C GLU A 48 -4.96 6.30 -11.38
N VAL A 49 -4.53 5.57 -10.36
CA VAL A 49 -3.15 5.08 -10.19
C VAL A 49 -2.70 4.18 -11.36
N PHE A 50 -3.63 3.48 -12.01
CA PHE A 50 -3.35 2.59 -13.15
C PHE A 50 -3.61 3.21 -14.51
N THR A 51 -4.32 4.34 -14.57
CA THR A 51 -4.67 5.02 -15.83
C THR A 51 -3.79 6.24 -16.10
N SER A 52 -3.23 6.84 -15.05
CA SER A 52 -2.35 8.01 -15.16
C SER A 52 -0.98 7.62 -15.69
N SER A 53 -0.51 8.35 -16.71
CA SER A 53 0.86 8.25 -17.19
C SER A 53 1.79 8.92 -16.16
N ASN A 54 2.92 8.28 -15.82
CA ASN A 54 3.94 8.76 -14.87
C ASN A 54 3.69 8.55 -13.36
N VAL A 55 2.88 7.56 -12.97
CA VAL A 55 2.77 7.19 -11.55
C VAL A 55 3.84 6.15 -11.19
N ASP A 56 4.64 6.43 -10.17
CA ASP A 56 5.52 5.43 -9.58
C ASP A 56 4.67 4.43 -8.78
N LEU A 57 4.61 3.19 -9.26
CA LEU A 57 3.85 2.10 -8.62
C LEU A 57 4.65 1.37 -7.55
N THR A 58 5.93 1.71 -7.37
CA THR A 58 6.84 1.06 -6.41
C THR A 58 6.76 1.67 -5.01
N GLU A 59 6.20 2.88 -4.90
CA GLU A 59 5.98 3.61 -3.65
C GLU A 59 4.49 3.94 -3.50
N PHE A 60 3.82 3.36 -2.51
CA PHE A 60 2.37 3.46 -2.39
C PHE A 60 1.89 3.47 -0.95
N THR A 61 0.73 4.09 -0.72
CA THR A 61 0.07 4.12 0.59
C THR A 61 -1.29 3.48 0.47
N PHE A 62 -1.56 2.48 1.31
CA PHE A 62 -2.89 1.88 1.39
C PHE A 62 -3.88 2.78 2.15
N ALA A 63 -5.17 2.48 2.01
CA ALA A 63 -6.27 3.21 2.64
C ALA A 63 -6.22 3.31 4.18
N ASN A 64 -5.37 2.52 4.86
CA ASN A 64 -5.13 2.66 6.31
C ASN A 64 -3.90 3.48 6.69
N GLY A 65 -3.20 4.07 5.73
CA GLY A 65 -2.00 4.88 5.97
C GLY A 65 -0.69 4.10 5.97
N ILE A 66 -0.72 2.76 5.82
CA ILE A 66 0.51 1.98 5.65
C ILE A 66 1.15 2.36 4.31
N PHE A 67 2.34 2.93 4.38
CA PHE A 67 3.17 3.22 3.23
C PHE A 67 4.11 2.05 2.98
N CYS A 68 4.23 1.57 1.75
CA CYS A 68 5.22 0.57 1.37
C CYS A 68 6.07 1.09 0.23
N ASP A 69 7.37 0.83 0.33
CA ASP A 69 8.32 1.04 -0.75
C ASP A 69 8.99 -0.29 -1.11
N VAL A 70 8.84 -0.67 -2.37
CA VAL A 70 9.44 -1.86 -2.95
C VAL A 70 10.95 -1.75 -3.04
N LYS A 71 11.51 -0.56 -3.28
CA LYS A 71 12.96 -0.32 -3.38
C LYS A 71 13.63 -0.57 -2.03
N GLU A 72 13.01 -0.13 -0.95
CA GLU A 72 13.46 -0.42 0.42
C GLU A 72 13.01 -1.80 0.92
N ARG A 73 12.05 -2.46 0.26
CA ARG A 73 11.38 -3.68 0.74
C ARG A 73 10.80 -3.53 2.15
N LEU A 74 10.24 -2.35 2.46
CA LEU A 74 9.71 -2.02 3.79
C LEU A 74 8.33 -1.37 3.69
N CYS A 75 7.47 -1.73 4.64
CA CYS A 75 6.25 -1.00 4.94
C CYS A 75 6.41 -0.21 6.25
N ARG A 76 5.89 1.00 6.31
CA ARG A 76 5.94 1.94 7.43
C ARG A 76 4.52 2.34 7.87
N GLU A 77 4.38 2.66 9.14
CA GLU A 77 3.09 3.02 9.74
C GLU A 77 2.62 4.45 9.40
N ASP A 78 3.50 5.28 8.84
CA ASP A 78 3.14 6.59 8.31
C ASP A 78 3.84 6.86 6.96
N ARG A 79 3.28 7.84 6.22
CA ARG A 79 3.77 8.31 4.91
C ARG A 79 4.61 9.59 5.05
N TYR A 80 4.77 10.14 6.25
CA TYR A 80 5.35 11.46 6.39
C TYR A 80 6.88 11.39 6.33
N TYR A 81 7.50 12.48 5.89
CA TYR A 81 8.93 12.68 6.06
C TYR A 81 9.12 13.36 7.41
N GLY A 82 10.05 12.84 8.22
CA GLY A 82 10.43 13.43 9.49
C GLY A 82 11.09 14.80 9.28
N ALA A 83 11.32 15.52 10.38
CA ALA A 83 11.92 16.86 10.36
C ALA A 83 13.30 16.93 9.67
N ASN A 84 13.96 15.80 9.47
CA ASN A 84 15.24 15.65 8.78
C ASN A 84 15.10 15.34 7.27
N GLY A 85 13.89 15.36 6.71
CA GLY A 85 13.64 15.01 5.30
C GLY A 85 13.77 13.52 4.98
N GLN A 86 13.99 12.66 5.98
CA GLN A 86 13.97 11.21 5.81
C GLN A 86 12.57 10.67 6.05
N ARG A 87 12.26 9.49 5.54
CA ARG A 87 10.98 8.84 5.81
C ARG A 87 10.81 8.64 7.33
N SER A 88 9.85 9.34 7.90
CA SER A 88 9.36 9.03 9.24
C SER A 88 8.38 7.86 9.16
N GLY A 89 8.04 7.28 10.30
CA GLY A 89 7.20 6.09 10.38
C GLY A 89 7.98 4.87 10.81
N ALA A 90 7.53 4.28 11.92
CA ALA A 90 8.00 3.00 12.38
C ALA A 90 7.80 1.94 11.28
N VAL A 91 8.78 1.07 11.11
CA VAL A 91 8.64 -0.07 10.19
C VAL A 91 7.53 -0.99 10.71
N SER A 92 6.52 -1.20 9.88
CA SER A 92 5.46 -2.16 10.16
C SER A 92 5.94 -3.58 9.84
N LYS A 93 6.59 -4.23 10.81
CA LYS A 93 7.07 -5.62 10.68
C LYS A 93 6.00 -6.57 10.10
N LYS A 94 4.75 -6.38 10.53
CA LYS A 94 3.61 -7.17 10.06
C LYS A 94 3.42 -7.06 8.54
N TYR A 95 3.29 -5.85 8.01
CA TYR A 95 2.99 -5.67 6.58
C TYR A 95 4.22 -5.84 5.70
N THR A 96 5.41 -5.52 6.22
CA THR A 96 6.67 -5.89 5.57
C THR A 96 6.75 -7.40 5.36
N LYS A 97 6.49 -8.19 6.40
CA LYS A 97 6.51 -9.65 6.30
C LYS A 97 5.46 -10.20 5.32
N LEU A 98 4.24 -9.67 5.37
CA LEU A 98 3.15 -10.14 4.50
C LEU A 98 3.42 -9.85 3.01
N LEU A 99 4.06 -8.72 2.71
CA LEU A 99 4.28 -8.28 1.33
C LEU A 99 5.61 -8.77 0.76
N PHE A 100 6.69 -8.76 1.55
CA PHE A 100 8.05 -9.02 1.08
C PHE A 100 8.67 -10.33 1.61
N GLY A 101 8.07 -10.93 2.65
CA GLY A 101 8.56 -12.17 3.26
C GLY A 101 9.67 -11.99 4.30
N GLU A 102 9.95 -10.76 4.73
CA GLU A 102 11.05 -10.40 5.66
C GLU A 102 10.62 -10.40 7.14
#